data_AF-A0A661IBH5-F1
#
_entry.id   AF-A0A661IBH5-F1
#
_cell.length_a   1.000
_cell.length_b   1.000
_cell.length_c   1.000
_cell.angle_alpha   90.00
_cell.angle_beta   90.00
_cell.angle_gamma   90.00
#
_symmetry.space_group_name_H-M   'P 1'
#
loop_
_entity.id
_entity.type
_entity.pdbx_description
1 polymer ?
#
loop_
_entity_poly.entity_id
_entity_poly.type
_entity_poly.pdbx_seq_one_letter_code
_entity_poly.pdbx_strand_id
1 'polypeptide(L)'
;MMKERELRSHRLIFWDRPSIRGMSSEEFRSYIEELRQKGRRDELGRIIRRFVQWGNATEGLTLFRGEEIREALEQIRKSSRSLQFCDPVRLRAWEKAAEYAERFERG
;
A
#
# COMPACT_ATOMS: atom_id res chain seq x y z
N MET A 1 24.34 -2.83 12.49
CA MET A 1 24.14 -2.38 11.09
C MET A 1 23.18 -3.37 10.44
N MET A 2 21.87 -3.11 10.49
CA MET A 2 20.86 -3.99 9.89
C MET A 2 20.88 -3.83 8.37
N LYS A 3 21.74 -4.60 7.70
CA LYS A 3 21.69 -4.79 6.25
C LYS A 3 20.50 -5.70 5.94
N GLU A 4 19.64 -5.26 5.02
CA GLU A 4 18.80 -6.17 4.22
C GLU A 4 17.87 -7.11 4.98
N ARG A 5 17.08 -6.60 5.93
CA ARG A 5 15.72 -7.14 6.01
C ARG A 5 15.06 -6.69 4.72
N GLU A 6 15.00 -7.59 3.74
CA GLU A 6 14.25 -7.44 2.50
C GLU A 6 12.79 -7.10 2.84
N LEU A 7 12.55 -5.82 3.08
CA LEU A 7 11.30 -5.15 2.77
C LEU A 7 10.94 -5.65 1.39
N ARG A 8 9.75 -6.23 1.23
CA ARG A 8 9.23 -6.55 -0.09
C ARG A 8 9.00 -5.22 -0.81
N SER A 9 10.09 -4.68 -1.38
CA SER A 9 10.11 -3.37 -2.02
C SER A 9 9.07 -3.35 -3.13
N HIS A 10 8.63 -2.15 -3.51
CA HIS A 10 7.73 -1.95 -4.64
C HIS A 10 8.18 -2.75 -5.88
N ARG A 11 9.49 -2.97 -6.08
CA ARG A 11 10.03 -3.80 -7.16
C ARG A 11 9.55 -5.25 -7.16
N LEU A 12 9.40 -5.85 -5.99
CA LEU A 12 8.87 -7.22 -5.84
C LEU A 12 7.34 -7.24 -5.93
N ILE A 13 6.66 -6.24 -5.35
CA ILE A 13 5.19 -6.12 -5.39
C ILE A 13 4.69 -5.91 -6.83
N PHE A 14 5.47 -5.18 -7.63
CA PHE A 14 5.17 -4.80 -9.01
C PHE A 14 6.10 -5.47 -10.02
N TRP A 15 6.49 -6.72 -9.77
CA TRP A 15 7.41 -7.48 -10.64
C TRP A 15 6.95 -7.54 -12.11
N ASP A 16 5.64 -7.47 -12.34
CA ASP A 16 4.93 -7.51 -13.62
C ASP A 16 4.64 -6.13 -14.23
N ARG A 17 5.01 -5.03 -13.56
CA ARG A 17 4.87 -3.66 -14.09
C ARG A 17 6.26 -3.03 -14.24
N PRO A 18 6.90 -3.15 -15.42
CA PRO A 18 8.26 -2.65 -15.64
C PRO A 18 8.44 -1.17 -15.29
N SER A 19 7.45 -0.33 -15.57
CA SER A 19 7.50 1.11 -15.26
C SER A 19 7.60 1.40 -13.77
N ILE A 20 6.92 0.63 -12.91
CA ILE A 20 6.99 0.80 -11.45
C ILE A 20 8.21 0.07 -10.89
N ARG A 21 8.50 -1.13 -11.40
CA ARG A 21 9.65 -1.93 -10.96
C ARG A 21 10.99 -1.22 -11.20
N GLY A 22 11.10 -0.50 -12.31
CA GLY A 22 12.31 0.24 -12.68
C GLY A 22 12.62 1.41 -11.75
N MET A 23 11.61 1.93 -11.03
CA MET A 23 11.80 3.06 -10.13
C MET A 23 12.74 2.72 -8.97
N SER A 24 13.56 3.69 -8.57
CA SER A 24 14.12 3.79 -7.23
C SER A 24 13.02 4.00 -6.19
N SER A 25 13.34 3.83 -4.91
CA SER A 25 12.37 4.07 -3.83
C SER A 25 11.93 5.54 -3.75
N GLU A 26 12.81 6.48 -4.12
CA GLU A 26 12.50 7.91 -4.14
C GLU A 26 11.57 8.25 -5.30
N GLU A 27 11.88 7.80 -6.51
CA GLU A 27 11.00 7.96 -7.68
C GLU A 27 9.63 7.35 -7.43
N PHE A 28 9.57 6.18 -6.77
CA PHE A 28 8.30 5.55 -6.43
C PHE A 28 7.49 6.42 -5.45
N ARG A 29 8.13 6.99 -4.43
CA ARG A 29 7.46 7.93 -3.50
C ARG A 29 6.95 9.17 -4.22
N SER A 30 7.76 9.80 -5.06
CA SER A 30 7.36 10.95 -5.87
C SER A 30 6.18 10.61 -6.78
N TYR A 31 6.17 9.41 -7.36
CA TYR A 31 5.07 8.94 -8.18
C TYR A 31 3.75 8.80 -7.39
N ILE A 32 3.80 8.29 -6.16
CA ILE A 32 2.60 8.25 -5.30
C ILE A 32 2.07 9.65 -5.01
N GLU A 33 2.94 10.61 -4.68
CA GLU A 33 2.53 12.00 -4.45
C GLU A 33 1.95 12.66 -5.71
N GLU A 34 2.54 12.38 -6.87
CA GLU A 34 2.01 12.86 -8.15
C GLU A 34 0.59 12.33 -8.41
N LEU A 35 0.33 11.05 -8.11
CA LEU A 35 -1.00 10.47 -8.24
C LEU A 35 -2.02 11.15 -7.31
N ARG A 36 -1.61 11.49 -6.08
CA ARG A 36 -2.44 12.27 -5.14
C ARG A 36 -2.76 13.65 -5.70
N GLN A 37 -1.74 14.40 -6.10
CA GLN A 37 -1.88 15.77 -6.61
C GLN A 37 -2.75 15.83 -7.87
N LYS A 38 -2.64 14.84 -8.75
CA LYS A 38 -3.43 14.74 -9.98
C LYS A 38 -4.82 14.12 -9.77
N GLY A 39 -5.20 13.77 -8.54
CA GLY A 39 -6.49 13.17 -8.23
C GLY A 39 -6.70 11.78 -8.87
N ARG A 40 -5.62 11.04 -9.17
CA ARG A 40 -5.67 9.73 -9.86
C ARG A 40 -5.99 8.60 -8.88
N ARG A 41 -7.13 8.71 -8.19
CA ARG A 41 -7.56 7.83 -7.08
C ARG A 41 -7.62 6.35 -7.47
N ASP A 42 -8.06 6.03 -8.68
CA ASP A 42 -8.12 4.64 -9.15
C ASP A 42 -6.76 3.95 -9.24
N GLU A 43 -5.75 4.66 -9.78
CA GLU A 43 -4.40 4.11 -9.92
C GLU A 43 -3.72 3.99 -8.56
N LEU A 44 -3.89 5.00 -7.70
CA LEU A 44 -3.42 4.96 -6.33
C LEU A 44 -4.05 3.78 -5.56
N GLY A 45 -5.37 3.59 -5.67
CA GLY A 45 -6.07 2.47 -5.06
C GLY A 45 -5.58 1.10 -5.55
N ARG A 46 -5.25 0.96 -6.84
CA ARG A 46 -4.65 -0.27 -7.39
C ARG A 46 -3.27 -0.56 -6.77
N ILE A 47 -2.46 0.48 -6.57
CA ILE A 47 -1.16 0.37 -5.91
C ILE A 47 -1.33 -0.06 -4.46
N ILE A 48 -2.18 0.63 -3.69
CA ILE A 48 -2.42 0.30 -2.28
C ILE A 48 -2.91 -1.14 -2.14
N ARG A 49 -3.84 -1.57 -3.01
CA ARG A 49 -4.34 -2.95 -3.02
C ARG A 49 -3.24 -3.98 -3.21
N ARG A 50 -2.27 -3.72 -4.09
CA ARG A 50 -1.11 -4.59 -4.29
C ARG A 50 -0.23 -4.65 -3.05
N PHE A 51 -0.03 -3.53 -2.37
CA PHE A 51 0.67 -3.50 -1.08
C PHE A 51 -0.07 -4.28 0.00
N VAL A 52 -1.40 -4.13 0.10
CA VAL A 52 -2.22 -4.92 1.03
C VAL A 52 -2.03 -6.42 0.76
N GLN A 53 -2.13 -6.83 -0.50
CA GLN A 53 -2.01 -8.23 -0.93
C GLN A 53 -0.62 -8.83 -0.67
N TRP A 54 0.45 -8.11 -1.00
CA TRP A 54 1.80 -8.71 -1.09
C TRP A 54 2.84 -8.10 -0.15
N GLY A 55 2.64 -6.86 0.29
CA GLY A 55 3.56 -6.06 1.10
C GLY A 55 3.36 -6.22 2.60
N ASN A 56 3.99 -5.32 3.37
CA ASN A 56 3.84 -5.22 4.82
C ASN A 56 3.19 -3.88 5.19
N ALA A 57 2.40 -3.87 6.27
CA ALA A 57 1.64 -2.70 6.67
C ALA A 57 2.53 -1.53 7.14
N THR A 58 3.65 -1.81 7.80
CA THR A 58 4.59 -0.78 8.28
C THR A 58 5.16 0.05 7.15
N GLU A 59 5.64 -0.59 6.08
CA GLU A 59 6.11 0.08 4.86
C GLU A 59 4.98 0.82 4.15
N GLY A 60 3.80 0.20 4.09
CA GLY A 60 2.58 0.83 3.56
C GLY A 60 2.27 2.17 4.24
N LEU A 61 2.37 2.24 5.56
CA LEU A 61 2.15 3.47 6.32
C LEU A 61 3.19 4.56 6.06
N THR A 62 4.38 4.21 5.54
CA THR A 62 5.36 5.23 5.11
C THR A 62 5.04 5.83 3.74
N LEU A 63 4.09 5.25 3.01
CA LEU A 63 3.77 5.59 1.63
C LEU A 63 2.34 6.10 1.47
N PHE A 64 1.40 5.60 2.28
CA PHE A 64 -0.03 5.81 2.16
C PHE A 64 -0.64 6.38 3.43
N ARG A 65 -1.63 7.25 3.25
CA ARG A 65 -2.40 7.83 4.35
C ARG A 65 -3.41 6.82 4.87
N GLY A 66 -3.82 6.96 6.12
CA GLY A 66 -4.74 6.04 6.77
C GLY A 66 -6.08 5.92 6.03
N GLU A 67 -6.62 7.04 5.56
CA GLU A 67 -7.86 7.09 4.78
C GLU A 67 -7.77 6.34 3.45
N GLU A 68 -6.65 6.45 2.74
CA GLU A 68 -6.44 5.79 1.45
C GLU A 68 -6.36 4.26 1.63
N ILE A 69 -5.73 3.81 2.71
CA ILE A 69 -5.67 2.39 3.07
C ILE A 69 -7.06 1.88 3.40
N ARG A 70 -7.86 2.62 4.18
CA ARG A 70 -9.25 2.20 4.48
C ARG A 70 -10.12 2.11 3.24
N GLU A 71 -10.06 3.10 2.36
CA GLU A 71 -10.78 3.08 1.08
C GLU A 71 -10.41 1.82 0.28
N ALA A 72 -9.12 1.49 0.18
CA ALA A 72 -8.67 0.28 -0.50
C ALA A 72 -9.15 -1.01 0.17
N LEU A 73 -9.12 -1.09 1.50
CA LEU A 73 -9.60 -2.25 2.27
C LEU A 73 -11.11 -2.47 2.09
N GLU A 74 -11.90 -1.40 2.08
CA GLU A 74 -13.33 -1.47 1.82
C GLU A 74 -13.62 -2.01 0.41
N GLN A 75 -12.88 -1.54 -0.61
CA GLN A 75 -13.00 -2.04 -1.98
C GLN A 75 -12.59 -3.53 -2.10
N ILE A 76 -11.56 -3.96 -1.37
CA ILE A 76 -11.17 -5.37 -1.30
C ILE A 76 -12.29 -6.22 -0.70
N ARG A 77 -12.93 -5.75 0.38
CA ARG A 77 -14.04 -6.46 1.04
C ARG A 77 -15.28 -6.59 0.17
N LYS A 78 -15.61 -5.54 -0.58
CA LYS A 78 -16.73 -5.55 -1.54
C LYS A 78 -16.48 -6.49 -2.73
N SER A 79 -15.24 -6.91 -2.95
CA SER A 79 -14.85 -7.77 -4.06
C SER A 79 -14.68 -9.22 -3.61
N SER A 80 -15.67 -10.06 -3.88
CA SER A 80 -15.66 -11.51 -3.56
C SER A 80 -14.43 -12.23 -4.12
N ARG A 81 -13.96 -11.81 -5.31
CA ARG A 81 -12.74 -12.32 -5.95
C ARG A 81 -11.48 -11.92 -5.19
N SER A 82 -11.45 -10.76 -4.55
CA SER A 82 -10.28 -10.28 -3.80
C SER A 82 -10.09 -11.00 -2.48
N LEU A 83 -11.19 -11.38 -1.83
CA LEU A 83 -11.17 -12.15 -0.58
C LEU A 83 -10.53 -13.53 -0.73
N GLN A 84 -10.56 -14.11 -1.94
CA GLN A 84 -9.88 -15.39 -2.22
C GLN A 84 -8.34 -15.27 -2.17
N PHE A 85 -7.79 -14.07 -2.36
CA PHE A 85 -6.34 -13.83 -2.44
C PHE A 85 -5.79 -13.03 -1.25
N CYS A 86 -6.65 -12.55 -0.36
CA CYS A 86 -6.25 -11.79 0.82
C CYS A 86 -6.60 -12.54 2.10
N ASP A 87 -5.59 -13.01 2.81
CA ASP A 87 -5.72 -13.57 4.15
C ASP A 87 -6.47 -12.60 5.10
N PRO A 88 -7.55 -13.03 5.77
CA PRO A 88 -8.27 -12.20 6.75
C PRO A 88 -7.38 -11.62 7.87
N VAL A 89 -6.33 -12.33 8.29
CA VAL A 89 -5.34 -11.86 9.28
C VAL A 89 -4.58 -10.66 8.74
N ARG A 90 -4.17 -10.73 7.47
CA ARG A 90 -3.48 -9.63 6.78
C ARG A 90 -4.38 -8.41 6.64
N LEU A 91 -5.65 -8.59 6.27
CA LEU A 91 -6.60 -7.47 6.22
C LEU A 91 -6.74 -6.79 7.58
N ARG A 92 -6.90 -7.56 8.66
CA ARG A 92 -6.97 -7.01 10.03
C ARG A 92 -5.69 -6.28 10.46
N ALA A 93 -4.52 -6.76 10.04
CA ALA A 93 -3.26 -6.10 10.34
C ALA A 93 -3.17 -4.72 9.67
N TRP A 94 -3.62 -4.61 8.41
CA TRP A 94 -3.69 -3.35 7.69
C TRP A 94 -4.75 -2.40 8.25
N GLU A 95 -5.89 -2.90 8.72
CA GLU A 95 -6.88 -2.07 9.43
C GLU A 95 -6.29 -1.44 10.69
N LYS A 96 -5.68 -2.25 11.56
CA LYS A 96 -5.04 -1.75 12.79
C LYS A 96 -3.94 -0.74 12.48
N ALA A 97 -3.17 -0.97 11.42
CA ALA A 97 -2.14 -0.06 10.98
C ALA A 97 -2.73 1.29 10.55
N ALA A 98 -3.79 1.29 9.75
CA ALA A 98 -4.47 2.51 9.32
C ALA A 98 -5.10 3.27 10.50
N GLU A 99 -5.74 2.57 11.44
CA GLU A 99 -6.29 3.18 12.67
C GLU A 99 -5.19 3.82 13.54
N TYR A 100 -4.02 3.19 13.61
CA TYR A 100 -2.89 3.72 14.36
C TYR A 100 -2.36 5.01 13.72
N ALA A 101 -2.16 5.03 12.40
CA ALA A 101 -1.62 6.20 11.69
C ALA A 101 -2.44 7.47 11.96
N GLU A 102 -3.77 7.38 11.91
CA GLU A 102 -4.64 8.53 12.15
C GLU A 102 -4.61 9.06 13.59
N ARG A 103 -4.38 8.17 14.57
CA ARG A 103 -4.27 8.59 15.97
C ARG A 103 -2.99 9.40 16.20
N PHE A 104 -1.94 9.11 15.44
CA PHE A 104 -0.64 9.79 15.55
C PHE A 104 -0.56 11.07 14.69
N GLU A 105 -1.31 11.17 13.59
CA GLU A 105 -1.42 12.42 12.84
C GLU A 105 -2.27 13.50 13.54
N ARG A 106 -3.04 13.13 14.58
CA ARG A 106 -3.90 14.02 15.37
C ARG A 106 -3.31 14.47 16.72
N GLY A 107 -2.12 14.01 17.09
CA GLY A 107 -1.43 14.37 18.33
C GLY A 107 -0.21 15.23 18.06
#